data_AF-A0A538C2T8-F1
#
_entry.id   AF-A0A538C2T8-F1
#
_cell.length_a   1.000
_cell.length_b   1.000
_cell.length_c   1.000
_cell.angle_alpha   90.00
_cell.angle_beta   90.00
_cell.angle_gamma   90.00
#
_symmetry.space_group_name_H-M   'P 1'
#
loop_
_entity.id
_entity.type
_entity.pdbx_description
1 polymer ?
#
loop_
_entity_poly.entity_id
_entity_poly.type
_entity_poly.pdbx_seq_one_letter_code
_entity_poly.pdbx_strand_id
1 'polypeptide(L)'
;MTATQSGIACAAPMSVRARSGCSTIECVVDSRQERTITCSPPDLRGRSVVRSERRSRLWNHLPHHLGLVVAAMAAGALMMAVVPAAYASTYERRPVLFVHGVESAGSNFASQEMRFESNGYPHGWVEALDYNSLGAAAQNYNGEVEEQIEAAIAALKQRTGKSQVDVVGHSEGTKVMYHYLAESPKAAEHRESVAAYVNIDGQEKNPGVRTLAVWAERSGPTGPEGRHMEGAENVTMPDMTHVQSATSSQTFVQIFKFFRNRLPKHDIVPQKSVQLAGKALEFPQNTGLAGDTVEVWPVNFNGERATKTPIASFSITDGSEAGGAWGPVSAKSSQRYEFALVKPDLKTLHIYLEPFARSDYDIRLLGSIPIEEETGKFPGSSGAVMIRYKEYWGNEPGQNDELLVNGLEVCTPSLCPWQKKVNAYFAFNWEGKEESTLNEEPALSHLPFIQAAQVYIPASEPPNAIVSYQLNSRGGGGVRTLNIPNWDGPTNQVQIFWNDFESLNF
;
A
#
# COMPACT_ATOMS: atom_id res chain seq x y z
N MET A 1 27.00 -32.97 -82.06
CA MET A 1 25.78 -33.52 -81.44
C MET A 1 25.55 -32.70 -80.17
N THR A 2 24.85 -31.56 -80.29
CA THR A 2 23.40 -31.41 -80.01
C THR A 2 23.08 -31.67 -78.54
N ALA A 3 22.49 -30.78 -77.75
CA ALA A 3 21.95 -29.43 -77.95
C ALA A 3 21.63 -28.95 -76.50
N THR A 4 22.33 -27.93 -75.97
CA THR A 4 21.90 -26.50 -75.81
C THR A 4 20.74 -26.30 -74.82
N GLN A 5 20.69 -25.32 -73.91
CA GLN A 5 21.47 -24.13 -73.50
C GLN A 5 20.62 -23.50 -72.34
N SER A 6 21.01 -22.62 -71.42
CA SER A 6 22.20 -21.79 -71.13
C SER A 6 21.89 -21.06 -69.80
N GLY A 7 22.79 -21.04 -68.81
CA GLY A 7 23.58 -19.84 -68.41
C GLY A 7 22.99 -19.16 -67.14
N ILE A 8 23.59 -19.16 -65.93
CA ILE A 8 24.88 -18.58 -65.46
C ILE A 8 24.90 -17.05 -65.70
N ALA A 9 25.21 -16.10 -64.80
CA ALA A 9 25.81 -16.04 -63.47
C ALA A 9 25.51 -14.66 -62.81
N CYS A 10 25.89 -14.55 -61.54
CA CYS A 10 26.00 -13.36 -60.70
C CYS A 10 26.92 -12.25 -61.25
N ALA A 11 26.68 -10.99 -60.85
CA ALA A 11 27.71 -10.00 -60.50
C ALA A 11 27.10 -8.76 -59.80
N ALA A 12 27.62 -8.40 -58.62
CA ALA A 12 27.74 -7.01 -58.15
C ALA A 12 29.13 -6.47 -58.60
N PRO A 13 29.58 -5.19 -58.41
CA PRO A 13 29.00 -3.99 -57.78
C PRO A 13 29.27 -2.65 -58.56
N MET A 14 28.98 -1.50 -57.93
CA MET A 14 29.51 -0.12 -58.17
C MET A 14 29.29 0.61 -59.53
N SER A 15 28.70 1.81 -59.50
CA SER A 15 29.46 3.07 -59.68
C SER A 15 28.55 4.31 -59.67
N VAL A 16 29.12 5.42 -59.22
CA VAL A 16 28.52 6.76 -59.15
C VAL A 16 29.00 7.55 -60.38
N ARG A 17 28.12 8.27 -61.09
CA ARG A 17 28.22 9.72 -61.39
C ARG A 17 27.31 10.21 -62.54
N ALA A 18 27.00 11.50 -62.38
CA ALA A 18 26.69 12.53 -63.38
C ALA A 18 25.22 12.76 -63.77
N ARG A 19 24.80 14.00 -63.45
CA ARG A 19 23.57 14.68 -63.87
C ARG A 19 23.65 15.07 -65.35
N SER A 20 22.55 14.93 -66.07
CA SER A 20 22.10 15.87 -67.11
C SER A 20 20.68 15.53 -67.57
N GLY A 21 19.77 16.51 -67.53
CA GLY A 21 18.56 16.59 -68.37
C GLY A 21 17.50 15.50 -68.21
N CYS A 22 16.42 15.82 -67.51
CA CYS A 22 15.24 14.95 -67.34
C CYS A 22 14.63 14.52 -68.70
N SER A 23 14.57 13.21 -68.98
CA SER A 23 13.76 12.66 -70.08
C SER A 23 13.29 11.23 -69.78
N THR A 24 12.28 11.07 -68.93
CA THR A 24 11.19 10.07 -69.06
C THR A 24 10.21 10.25 -67.90
N ILE A 25 8.92 10.33 -68.22
CA ILE A 25 7.82 10.31 -67.25
C ILE A 25 7.75 8.88 -66.70
N GLU A 26 8.18 8.65 -65.47
CA GLU A 26 7.91 7.39 -64.76
C GLU A 26 6.59 7.53 -63.98
N CYS A 27 5.55 6.83 -64.44
CA CYS A 27 4.39 6.54 -63.64
C CYS A 27 4.74 5.40 -62.68
N VAL A 28 5.01 5.71 -61.41
CA VAL A 28 5.08 4.69 -60.35
C VAL A 28 3.65 4.41 -59.89
N VAL A 29 3.13 3.24 -60.24
CA VAL A 29 1.86 2.72 -59.71
C VAL A 29 2.18 1.88 -58.48
N ASP A 30 2.04 2.48 -57.30
CA ASP A 30 1.99 1.73 -56.04
C ASP A 30 0.53 1.55 -55.62
N SER A 31 0.20 0.31 -55.25
CA SER A 31 -1.15 -0.15 -54.99
C SER A 31 -1.79 0.65 -53.85
N ARG A 32 -2.82 1.43 -54.23
CA ARG A 32 -3.82 2.15 -53.41
C ARG A 32 -3.74 3.68 -53.30
N GLN A 33 -2.81 4.42 -53.92
CA GLN A 33 -2.95 5.89 -54.10
C GLN A 33 -2.18 6.44 -55.32
N GLU A 34 -2.86 7.09 -56.28
CA GLU A 34 -2.20 7.85 -57.35
C GLU A 34 -1.60 9.15 -56.81
N ARG A 35 -0.29 9.37 -57.00
CA ARG A 35 0.38 10.66 -56.80
C ARG A 35 1.08 11.07 -58.09
N THR A 36 0.87 12.31 -58.54
CA THR A 36 1.63 12.89 -59.64
C THR A 36 2.66 13.86 -59.06
N ILE A 37 3.95 13.63 -59.34
CA ILE A 37 5.05 14.51 -58.94
C ILE A 37 5.48 15.28 -60.19
N THR A 38 5.49 16.61 -60.12
CA THR A 38 6.03 17.47 -61.20
C THR A 38 7.26 18.21 -60.71
N CYS A 39 8.38 18.02 -61.40
CA CYS A 39 9.62 18.73 -61.15
C CYS A 39 9.78 19.85 -62.18
N SER A 40 10.03 21.08 -61.72
CA SER A 40 10.41 22.19 -62.61
C SER A 40 11.93 22.22 -62.81
N PRO A 41 12.43 22.71 -63.97
CA PRO A 41 13.87 22.85 -64.20
C PRO A 41 14.52 23.82 -63.19
N PRO A 42 15.79 23.60 -62.81
CA PRO A 42 16.48 24.40 -61.80
C PRO A 42 16.69 25.84 -62.26
N ASP A 43 16.63 26.78 -61.32
CA ASP A 43 17.01 28.18 -61.59
C ASP A 43 18.54 28.32 -61.74
N LEU A 44 19.00 29.52 -62.14
CA LEU A 44 20.42 29.83 -62.38
C LEU A 44 21.32 29.70 -61.13
N ARG A 45 20.78 29.33 -59.96
CA ARG A 45 21.53 29.03 -58.73
C ARG A 45 21.36 27.59 -58.24
N GLY A 46 20.77 26.70 -59.05
CA GLY A 46 20.81 25.25 -58.87
C GLY A 46 19.86 24.69 -57.79
N ARG A 47 18.82 25.43 -57.39
CA ARG A 47 17.78 24.90 -56.48
C ARG A 47 16.58 24.38 -57.26
N SER A 48 16.13 23.17 -56.91
CA SER A 48 14.89 22.57 -57.41
C SER A 48 13.82 22.58 -56.33
N VAL A 49 12.61 23.05 -56.66
CA VAL A 49 11.44 23.03 -55.77
C VAL A 49 10.62 21.77 -56.08
N VAL A 50 10.37 20.94 -55.05
CA VAL A 50 9.44 19.81 -55.14
C VAL A 50 8.08 20.27 -54.61
N ARG A 51 7.05 20.26 -55.45
CA ARG A 51 5.66 20.56 -55.06
C ARG A 51 4.84 19.28 -55.18
N SER A 52 4.15 18.90 -54.11
CA SER A 52 3.13 17.84 -54.16
C SER A 52 1.75 18.50 -54.06
N GLU A 53 0.90 18.27 -55.05
CA GLU A 53 -0.50 18.70 -55.02
C GLU A 53 -1.42 17.49 -54.93
N ARG A 54 -2.31 17.50 -53.94
CA ARG A 54 -3.32 16.47 -53.73
C ARG A 54 -4.58 16.90 -54.48
N ARG A 55 -4.86 16.32 -55.66
CA ARG A 55 -6.13 16.52 -56.36
C ARG A 55 -7.13 15.44 -55.95
N SER A 56 -8.13 15.80 -55.15
CA SER A 56 -9.34 14.99 -55.01
C SER A 56 -10.23 15.24 -56.23
N ARG A 57 -10.41 14.23 -57.07
CA ARG A 57 -11.47 14.22 -58.08
C ARG A 57 -12.79 13.89 -57.40
N LEU A 58 -13.46 14.91 -56.88
CA LEU A 58 -14.91 14.90 -56.76
C LEU A 58 -15.43 15.29 -58.14
N TRP A 59 -16.26 14.44 -58.76
CA TRP A 59 -17.37 14.84 -59.63
C TRP A 59 -18.39 13.70 -59.73
N ASN A 60 -19.57 14.00 -59.20
CA ASN A 60 -20.89 13.74 -59.79
C ASN A 60 -21.10 12.39 -60.48
N HIS A 61 -21.51 11.40 -59.69
CA HIS A 61 -22.73 10.63 -59.95
C HIS A 61 -23.30 10.22 -58.60
N LEU A 62 -24.39 10.85 -58.18
CA LEU A 62 -25.14 10.49 -56.98
C LEU A 62 -26.23 9.47 -57.40
N PRO A 63 -26.16 8.19 -56.99
CA PRO A 63 -27.37 7.41 -56.80
C PRO A 63 -28.01 7.86 -55.49
N HIS A 64 -29.34 7.93 -55.47
CA HIS A 64 -30.21 8.38 -54.36
C HIS A 64 -30.11 7.56 -53.04
N HIS A 65 -29.01 6.86 -52.77
CA HIS A 65 -28.83 6.02 -51.58
C HIS A 65 -27.79 6.55 -50.57
N LEU A 66 -27.12 7.67 -50.86
CA LEU A 66 -26.05 8.22 -49.99
C LEU A 66 -26.53 9.21 -48.90
N GLY A 67 -27.84 9.46 -48.79
CA GLY A 67 -28.41 10.24 -47.68
C GLY A 67 -28.53 9.43 -46.38
N LEU A 68 -28.69 8.11 -46.50
CA LEU A 68 -28.88 7.21 -45.36
C LEU A 68 -27.56 6.79 -44.69
N VAL A 69 -26.45 6.74 -45.42
CA VAL A 69 -25.15 6.26 -44.89
C VAL A 69 -24.40 7.34 -44.11
N VAL A 70 -24.52 8.62 -44.50
CA VAL A 70 -23.91 9.74 -43.75
C VAL A 70 -24.71 10.06 -42.48
N ALA A 71 -26.04 9.93 -42.52
CA ALA A 71 -26.88 10.00 -41.33
C ALA A 71 -26.61 8.82 -40.37
N ALA A 72 -26.36 7.61 -40.89
CA ALA A 72 -26.02 6.44 -40.09
C ALA A 72 -24.63 6.52 -39.44
N MET A 73 -23.63 7.16 -40.07
CA MET A 73 -22.31 7.37 -39.45
C MET A 73 -22.29 8.51 -38.42
N ALA A 74 -23.11 9.55 -38.60
CA ALA A 74 -23.30 10.59 -37.57
C ALA A 74 -24.13 10.08 -36.38
N ALA A 75 -25.13 9.21 -36.62
CA ALA A 75 -25.89 8.54 -35.57
C ALA A 75 -25.09 7.43 -34.85
N GLY A 76 -24.20 6.73 -35.57
CA GLY A 76 -23.31 5.72 -35.01
C GLY A 76 -22.19 6.31 -34.14
N ALA A 77 -21.70 7.51 -34.47
CA ALA A 77 -20.74 8.24 -33.63
C ALA A 77 -21.38 8.84 -32.36
N LEU A 78 -22.70 9.11 -32.37
CA LEU A 78 -23.44 9.57 -31.18
C LEU A 78 -23.89 8.42 -30.26
N MET A 79 -23.97 7.18 -30.75
CA MET A 79 -24.37 6.00 -29.96
C MET A 79 -23.23 5.37 -29.14
N MET A 80 -21.97 5.73 -29.40
CA MET A 80 -20.79 5.17 -28.70
C MET A 80 -20.30 6.03 -27.52
N ALA A 81 -21.00 7.13 -27.19
CA ALA A 81 -20.55 8.12 -26.21
C ALA A 81 -21.51 8.33 -25.04
N VAL A 82 -22.28 7.31 -24.66
CA VAL A 82 -23.03 7.33 -23.40
C VAL A 82 -22.68 6.09 -22.60
N VAL A 83 -21.49 6.10 -21.98
CA VAL A 83 -21.41 5.46 -20.67
C VAL A 83 -22.49 6.16 -19.83
N PRO A 84 -23.50 5.45 -19.30
CA PRO A 84 -24.57 6.11 -18.57
C PRO A 84 -23.95 7.03 -17.52
N ALA A 85 -24.40 8.29 -17.41
CA ALA A 85 -23.85 9.21 -16.41
C ALA A 85 -23.90 8.60 -14.99
N ALA A 86 -24.92 7.77 -14.73
CA ALA A 86 -25.03 6.93 -13.53
C ALA A 86 -23.86 5.95 -13.34
N TYR A 87 -23.39 5.31 -14.42
CA TYR A 87 -22.24 4.39 -14.38
C TYR A 87 -20.92 5.13 -14.15
N ALA A 88 -20.75 6.29 -14.77
CA ALA A 88 -19.58 7.15 -14.53
C ALA A 88 -19.57 7.71 -13.09
N SER A 89 -20.74 8.04 -12.53
CA SER A 89 -20.86 8.46 -11.13
C SER A 89 -20.64 7.31 -10.15
N THR A 90 -21.09 6.08 -10.42
CA THR A 90 -20.86 4.93 -9.54
C THR A 90 -19.37 4.72 -9.29
N TYR A 91 -18.58 4.72 -10.35
CA TYR A 91 -17.13 4.52 -10.30
C TYR A 91 -16.38 5.84 -10.42
N GLU A 92 -16.89 6.93 -9.84
CA GLU A 92 -16.13 8.16 -9.65
C GLU A 92 -15.04 7.95 -8.59
N ARG A 93 -13.87 8.56 -8.78
CA ARG A 93 -12.80 8.47 -7.76
C ARG A 93 -13.19 9.33 -6.56
N ARG A 94 -13.37 8.71 -5.40
CA ARG A 94 -13.72 9.35 -4.13
C ARG A 94 -12.57 9.22 -3.14
N PRO A 95 -12.50 10.07 -2.10
CA PRO A 95 -11.65 9.77 -0.96
C PRO A 95 -12.08 8.46 -0.27
N VAL A 96 -11.13 7.80 0.37
CA VAL A 96 -11.30 6.52 1.07
C VAL A 96 -11.02 6.73 2.55
N LEU A 97 -11.95 6.32 3.40
CA LEU A 97 -11.74 6.20 4.85
C LEU A 97 -11.52 4.74 5.23
N PHE A 98 -10.45 4.43 5.94
CA PHE A 98 -10.21 3.12 6.56
C PHE A 98 -10.56 3.15 8.05
N VAL A 99 -11.27 2.13 8.54
CA VAL A 99 -11.63 1.96 9.95
C VAL A 99 -11.05 0.62 10.44
N HIS A 100 -10.05 0.71 11.32
CA HIS A 100 -9.30 -0.45 11.80
C HIS A 100 -10.08 -1.32 12.80
N GLY A 101 -9.52 -2.48 13.14
CA GLY A 101 -10.09 -3.42 14.11
C GLY A 101 -9.69 -3.15 15.57
N VAL A 102 -10.01 -4.12 16.43
CA VAL A 102 -9.65 -4.12 17.85
C VAL A 102 -8.13 -4.10 18.03
N GLU A 103 -7.65 -3.32 18.99
CA GLU A 103 -6.22 -3.23 19.36
C GLU A 103 -5.32 -3.01 18.13
N SER A 104 -5.70 -2.02 17.32
CA SER A 104 -4.98 -1.67 16.10
C SER A 104 -4.93 -0.15 15.90
N ALA A 105 -4.31 0.27 14.80
CA ALA A 105 -4.20 1.64 14.34
C ALA A 105 -4.26 1.66 12.80
N GLY A 106 -4.20 2.86 12.21
CA GLY A 106 -4.22 3.07 10.76
C GLY A 106 -3.12 2.35 9.99
N SER A 107 -2.05 1.97 10.65
CA SER A 107 -0.91 1.25 10.07
C SER A 107 -1.26 -0.10 9.41
N ASN A 108 -2.43 -0.69 9.67
CA ASN A 108 -2.96 -1.83 8.90
C ASN A 108 -3.36 -1.48 7.46
N PHE A 109 -3.34 -0.20 7.06
CA PHE A 109 -3.76 0.25 5.74
C PHE A 109 -2.72 1.11 5.01
N ALA A 110 -1.57 1.39 5.65
CA ALA A 110 -0.48 2.17 5.07
C ALA A 110 -0.01 1.63 3.71
N SER A 111 0.15 0.29 3.59
CA SER A 111 0.52 -0.34 2.31
C SER A 111 -0.58 -0.20 1.24
N GLN A 112 -1.85 -0.14 1.64
CA GLN A 112 -2.97 0.09 0.74
C GLN A 112 -3.06 1.55 0.28
N GLU A 113 -2.80 2.52 1.16
CA GLU A 113 -2.66 3.93 0.79
C GLU A 113 -1.57 4.11 -0.28
N MET A 114 -0.39 3.53 -0.05
CA MET A 114 0.71 3.53 -1.02
C MET A 114 0.29 2.95 -2.38
N ARG A 115 -0.50 1.87 -2.40
CA ARG A 115 -1.04 1.29 -3.64
C ARG A 115 -2.10 2.19 -4.29
N PHE A 116 -2.97 2.83 -3.53
CA PHE A 116 -3.93 3.80 -4.08
C PHE A 116 -3.21 4.97 -4.76
N GLU A 117 -2.21 5.56 -4.11
CA GLU A 117 -1.41 6.64 -4.70
C GLU A 117 -0.62 6.18 -5.93
N SER A 118 -0.10 4.95 -5.91
CA SER A 118 0.54 4.30 -7.07
C SER A 118 -0.41 4.14 -8.26
N ASN A 119 -1.72 4.16 -8.01
CA ASN A 119 -2.78 4.08 -9.01
C ASN A 119 -3.52 5.42 -9.21
N GLY A 120 -2.85 6.51 -8.84
CA GLY A 120 -3.20 7.88 -9.18
C GLY A 120 -4.19 8.55 -8.25
N TYR A 121 -4.48 7.99 -7.08
CA TYR A 121 -5.12 8.76 -6.01
C TYR A 121 -4.16 9.87 -5.54
N PRO A 122 -4.63 11.11 -5.39
CA PRO A 122 -3.81 12.15 -4.77
C PRO A 122 -3.52 11.84 -3.30
N HIS A 123 -2.39 12.31 -2.82
CA HIS A 123 -2.08 12.27 -1.39
C HIS A 123 -3.18 12.97 -0.55
N GLY A 124 -3.49 12.42 0.62
CA GLY A 124 -4.55 12.90 1.51
C GLY A 124 -5.98 12.57 1.07
N TRP A 125 -6.13 11.72 0.03
CA TRP A 125 -7.45 11.17 -0.35
C TRP A 125 -7.73 9.82 0.29
N VAL A 126 -6.73 9.14 0.85
CA VAL A 126 -6.91 7.92 1.62
C VAL A 126 -6.45 8.24 3.03
N GLU A 127 -7.29 7.95 4.02
CA GLU A 127 -6.97 8.19 5.43
C GLU A 127 -7.48 7.04 6.28
N ALA A 128 -6.76 6.74 7.36
CA ALA A 128 -7.22 5.85 8.40
C ALA A 128 -7.75 6.63 9.61
N LEU A 129 -8.87 6.18 10.15
CA LEU A 129 -9.38 6.63 11.44
C LEU A 129 -8.66 5.84 12.55
N ASP A 130 -7.86 6.54 13.36
CA ASP A 130 -7.30 5.98 14.59
C ASP A 130 -8.25 6.31 15.75
N TYR A 131 -8.84 5.30 16.39
CA TYR A 131 -9.82 5.49 17.47
C TYR A 131 -9.57 4.51 18.61
N ASN A 132 -10.14 4.79 19.78
CA ASN A 132 -10.09 3.87 20.92
C ASN A 132 -11.04 2.68 20.69
N SER A 133 -10.53 1.58 20.13
CA SER A 133 -11.37 0.41 19.80
C SER A 133 -12.02 -0.23 21.02
N LEU A 134 -11.29 -0.33 22.14
CA LEU A 134 -11.80 -0.92 23.38
C LEU A 134 -12.92 -0.05 23.98
N GLY A 135 -12.74 1.27 23.95
CA GLY A 135 -13.76 2.24 24.36
C GLY A 135 -15.01 2.18 23.48
N ALA A 136 -14.82 2.15 22.16
CA ALA A 136 -15.92 2.03 21.20
C ALA A 136 -16.74 0.76 21.41
N ALA A 137 -16.09 -0.40 21.59
CA ALA A 137 -16.78 -1.65 21.87
C ALA A 137 -17.57 -1.60 23.21
N ALA A 138 -16.99 -1.01 24.26
CA ALA A 138 -17.66 -0.83 25.55
C ALA A 138 -18.91 0.07 25.46
N GLN A 139 -18.95 0.99 24.49
CA GLN A 139 -20.08 1.86 24.20
C GLN A 139 -21.03 1.30 23.12
N ASN A 140 -20.87 0.03 22.73
CA ASN A 140 -21.60 -0.59 21.61
C ASN A 140 -21.52 0.26 20.32
N TYR A 141 -20.36 0.87 20.07
CA TYR A 141 -20.05 1.69 18.89
C TYR A 141 -20.92 2.95 18.72
N ASN A 142 -21.60 3.37 19.79
CA ASN A 142 -22.30 4.66 19.85
C ASN A 142 -21.35 5.77 20.31
N GLY A 143 -21.78 7.02 20.17
CA GLY A 143 -21.11 8.15 20.81
C GLY A 143 -19.85 8.59 20.08
N GLU A 144 -18.72 8.58 20.78
CA GLU A 144 -17.49 9.25 20.34
C GLU A 144 -16.96 8.73 19.00
N VAL A 145 -16.94 7.41 18.79
CA VAL A 145 -16.46 6.83 17.52
C VAL A 145 -17.34 7.23 16.32
N GLU A 146 -18.64 7.42 16.54
CA GLU A 146 -19.57 7.87 15.50
C GLU A 146 -19.29 9.33 15.11
N GLU A 147 -19.09 10.21 16.10
CA GLU A 147 -18.71 11.62 15.88
C GLU A 147 -17.36 11.74 15.15
N GLN A 148 -16.41 10.88 15.47
CA GLN A 148 -15.11 10.84 14.80
C GLN A 148 -15.23 10.41 13.34
N ILE A 149 -16.06 9.41 13.03
CA ILE A 149 -16.35 9.01 11.64
C ILE A 149 -17.02 10.15 10.88
N GLU A 150 -18.02 10.80 11.47
CA GLU A 150 -18.67 11.97 10.87
C GLU A 150 -17.66 13.08 10.54
N ALA A 151 -16.78 13.41 11.49
CA ALA A 151 -15.75 14.43 11.32
C ALA A 151 -14.73 14.04 10.22
N ALA A 152 -14.26 12.79 10.21
CA ALA A 152 -13.32 12.30 9.20
C ALA A 152 -13.93 12.34 7.79
N ILE A 153 -15.19 11.87 7.65
CA ILE A 153 -15.92 11.91 6.37
C ILE A 153 -16.14 13.36 5.91
N ALA A 154 -16.52 14.26 6.82
CA ALA A 154 -16.69 15.67 6.51
C ALA A 154 -15.37 16.32 6.04
N ALA A 155 -14.26 16.04 6.72
CA ALA A 155 -12.93 16.55 6.35
C ALA A 155 -12.47 16.04 4.97
N LEU A 156 -12.68 14.75 4.67
CA LEU A 156 -12.37 14.18 3.36
C LEU A 156 -13.22 14.82 2.25
N LYS A 157 -14.52 14.98 2.48
CA LYS A 157 -15.43 15.65 1.53
C LYS A 157 -15.01 17.09 1.28
N GLN A 158 -14.69 17.84 2.34
CA GLN A 158 -14.24 19.22 2.25
C GLN A 158 -12.93 19.34 1.45
N ARG A 159 -11.95 18.50 1.75
CA ARG A 159 -10.61 18.52 1.13
C ARG A 159 -10.65 18.14 -0.35
N THR A 160 -11.50 17.20 -0.71
CA THR A 160 -11.57 16.64 -2.07
C THR A 160 -12.64 17.27 -2.95
N GLY A 161 -13.57 18.03 -2.36
CA GLY A 161 -14.75 18.56 -3.04
C GLY A 161 -15.76 17.50 -3.46
N LYS A 162 -15.66 16.27 -2.92
CA LYS A 162 -16.60 15.17 -3.20
C LYS A 162 -17.78 15.21 -2.23
N SER A 163 -18.94 14.79 -2.70
CA SER A 163 -20.15 14.68 -1.87
C SER A 163 -20.23 13.40 -1.06
N GLN A 164 -19.45 12.38 -1.42
CA GLN A 164 -19.43 11.06 -0.80
C GLN A 164 -18.00 10.53 -0.68
N VAL A 165 -17.81 9.60 0.24
CA VAL A 165 -16.57 8.83 0.42
C VAL A 165 -16.81 7.36 0.08
N ASP A 166 -15.73 6.62 -0.18
CA ASP A 166 -15.72 5.16 -0.09
C ASP A 166 -15.16 4.78 1.30
N VAL A 167 -15.63 3.69 1.91
CA VAL A 167 -15.18 3.27 3.25
C VAL A 167 -14.70 1.81 3.23
N VAL A 168 -13.65 1.53 4.00
CA VAL A 168 -13.12 0.18 4.22
C VAL A 168 -13.08 -0.09 5.71
N GLY A 169 -13.78 -1.13 6.19
CA GLY A 169 -13.70 -1.60 7.57
C GLY A 169 -12.96 -2.94 7.64
N HIS A 170 -12.15 -3.13 8.68
CA HIS A 170 -11.48 -4.41 8.94
C HIS A 170 -11.80 -4.93 10.35
N SER A 171 -12.05 -6.24 10.48
CA SER A 171 -12.29 -6.88 11.78
C SER A 171 -13.38 -6.16 12.61
N GLU A 172 -13.10 -5.70 13.82
CA GLU A 172 -14.04 -4.91 14.63
C GLU A 172 -14.50 -3.61 13.94
N GLY A 173 -13.66 -2.97 13.13
CA GLY A 173 -14.02 -1.79 12.35
C GLY A 173 -15.20 -2.02 11.41
N THR A 174 -15.48 -3.28 11.06
CA THR A 174 -16.69 -3.63 10.32
C THR A 174 -17.96 -3.62 11.18
N LYS A 175 -17.86 -3.91 12.48
CA LYS A 175 -18.97 -3.74 13.43
C LYS A 175 -19.23 -2.27 13.68
N VAL A 176 -18.17 -1.48 13.81
CA VAL A 176 -18.24 -0.01 13.90
C VAL A 176 -18.97 0.55 12.67
N MET A 177 -18.54 0.19 11.47
CA MET A 177 -19.17 0.68 10.24
C MET A 177 -20.58 0.12 10.02
N TYR A 178 -20.87 -1.12 10.44
CA TYR A 178 -22.23 -1.64 10.41
C TYR A 178 -23.15 -0.85 11.34
N HIS A 179 -22.72 -0.57 12.58
CA HIS A 179 -23.46 0.28 13.49
C HIS A 179 -23.71 1.67 12.87
N TYR A 180 -22.65 2.32 12.41
CA TYR A 180 -22.70 3.65 11.77
C TYR A 180 -23.69 3.71 10.59
N LEU A 181 -23.69 2.70 9.72
CA LEU A 181 -24.48 2.70 8.49
C LEU A 181 -25.87 2.06 8.61
N ALA A 182 -26.14 1.26 9.65
CA ALA A 182 -27.36 0.46 9.74
C ALA A 182 -28.14 0.59 11.05
N GLU A 183 -27.47 0.83 12.18
CA GLU A 183 -28.09 0.80 13.52
C GLU A 183 -28.20 2.19 14.17
N SER A 184 -27.28 3.11 13.84
CA SER A 184 -27.32 4.50 14.30
C SER A 184 -28.67 5.16 13.97
N PRO A 185 -29.21 6.02 14.84
CA PRO A 185 -30.37 6.87 14.53
C PRO A 185 -30.19 7.73 13.26
N LYS A 186 -28.94 8.04 12.89
CA LYS A 186 -28.58 8.80 11.69
C LYS A 186 -28.23 7.93 10.48
N ALA A 187 -28.42 6.61 10.55
CA ALA A 187 -28.01 5.66 9.50
C ALA A 187 -28.48 6.05 8.08
N ALA A 188 -29.68 6.62 7.93
CA ALA A 188 -30.16 7.09 6.63
C ALA A 188 -29.28 8.21 6.05
N GLU A 189 -28.93 9.22 6.85
CA GLU A 189 -28.03 10.33 6.47
C GLU A 189 -26.60 9.82 6.22
N HIS A 190 -26.11 8.91 7.06
CA HIS A 190 -24.77 8.33 6.90
C HIS A 190 -24.61 7.61 5.57
N ARG A 191 -25.63 6.84 5.16
CA ARG A 191 -25.66 6.16 3.86
C ARG A 191 -25.68 7.13 2.68
N GLU A 192 -26.17 8.36 2.84
CA GLU A 192 -26.07 9.38 1.78
C GLU A 192 -24.63 9.86 1.59
N SER A 193 -23.80 9.83 2.64
CA SER A 193 -22.38 10.23 2.59
C SER A 193 -21.43 9.11 2.17
N VAL A 194 -21.85 7.85 2.14
CA VAL A 194 -21.02 6.69 1.78
C VAL A 194 -21.48 6.08 0.47
N ALA A 195 -20.63 6.15 -0.56
CA ALA A 195 -20.94 5.64 -1.90
C ALA A 195 -20.74 4.13 -2.03
N ALA A 196 -19.70 3.60 -1.38
CA ALA A 196 -19.38 2.18 -1.38
C ALA A 196 -18.67 1.80 -0.07
N TYR A 197 -18.87 0.55 0.35
CA TYR A 197 -18.29 -0.02 1.56
C TYR A 197 -17.55 -1.32 1.26
N VAL A 198 -16.38 -1.51 1.85
CA VAL A 198 -15.65 -2.78 1.85
C VAL A 198 -15.58 -3.31 3.27
N ASN A 199 -16.04 -4.53 3.45
CA ASN A 199 -16.04 -5.29 4.70
C ASN A 199 -14.92 -6.34 4.64
N ILE A 200 -13.82 -6.15 5.38
CA ILE A 200 -12.70 -7.10 5.40
C ILE A 200 -12.77 -7.93 6.67
N ASP A 201 -13.09 -9.21 6.49
CA ASP A 201 -12.94 -10.28 7.48
C ASP A 201 -13.51 -9.97 8.88
N GLY A 202 -14.73 -9.42 8.92
CA GLY A 202 -15.38 -8.97 10.15
C GLY A 202 -16.81 -9.45 10.31
N GLN A 203 -17.81 -8.59 10.42
CA GLN A 203 -19.23 -8.99 10.53
C GLN A 203 -19.86 -9.36 9.16
N GLU A 204 -21.04 -10.00 9.14
CA GLU A 204 -21.62 -10.65 7.94
C GLU A 204 -22.90 -10.01 7.40
N LYS A 205 -23.36 -8.92 8.01
CA LYS A 205 -24.58 -8.22 7.59
C LYS A 205 -24.25 -7.06 6.66
N ASN A 206 -25.03 -6.93 5.59
CA ASN A 206 -24.90 -5.82 4.66
C ASN A 206 -25.51 -4.53 5.27
N PRO A 207 -24.78 -3.42 5.34
CA PRO A 207 -25.28 -2.18 5.94
C PRO A 207 -26.25 -1.39 5.05
N GLY A 208 -26.59 -1.87 3.86
CA GLY A 208 -27.55 -1.21 2.96
C GLY A 208 -26.94 -0.20 1.99
N VAL A 209 -25.61 -0.24 1.80
CA VAL A 209 -24.90 0.47 0.73
C VAL A 209 -24.22 -0.52 -0.21
N ARG A 210 -23.69 -0.05 -1.35
CA ARG A 210 -22.96 -0.92 -2.29
C ARG A 210 -21.75 -1.53 -1.59
N THR A 211 -21.79 -2.85 -1.35
CA THR A 211 -20.84 -3.52 -0.45
C THR A 211 -20.04 -4.62 -1.15
N LEU A 212 -18.73 -4.66 -0.88
CA LEU A 212 -17.84 -5.79 -1.12
C LEU A 212 -17.48 -6.42 0.23
N ALA A 213 -17.64 -7.72 0.38
CA ALA A 213 -17.17 -8.48 1.53
C ALA A 213 -16.00 -9.37 1.13
N VAL A 214 -14.87 -9.20 1.82
CA VAL A 214 -13.64 -9.98 1.64
C VAL A 214 -13.46 -10.88 2.85
N TRP A 215 -13.36 -12.19 2.65
CA TRP A 215 -13.24 -13.19 3.71
C TRP A 215 -11.87 -13.83 3.69
N ALA A 216 -11.15 -13.80 4.81
CA ALA A 216 -9.86 -14.46 4.94
C ALA A 216 -10.07 -15.90 5.42
N GLU A 217 -9.66 -16.88 4.63
CA GLU A 217 -9.99 -18.29 4.90
C GLU A 217 -9.29 -18.84 6.17
N ARG A 218 -8.16 -18.27 6.60
CA ARG A 218 -7.42 -18.70 7.80
C ARG A 218 -7.63 -17.78 9.01
N SER A 219 -8.83 -17.23 9.21
CA SER A 219 -9.08 -16.18 10.22
C SER A 219 -9.72 -16.56 11.56
N GLY A 220 -9.85 -17.83 11.95
CA GLY A 220 -10.21 -18.20 13.34
C GLY A 220 -11.47 -19.07 13.50
N PRO A 221 -12.27 -18.93 14.57
CA PRO A 221 -13.10 -20.00 15.15
C PRO A 221 -14.22 -20.57 14.27
N THR A 222 -14.55 -19.92 13.16
CA THR A 222 -15.49 -20.43 12.15
C THR A 222 -14.82 -21.29 11.07
N GLY A 223 -13.49 -21.36 11.06
CA GLY A 223 -12.73 -22.13 10.08
C GLY A 223 -12.85 -21.59 8.64
N PRO A 224 -12.30 -22.33 7.68
CA PRO A 224 -12.15 -21.92 6.28
C PRO A 224 -13.44 -21.82 5.44
N GLU A 225 -14.63 -22.08 5.99
CA GLU A 225 -15.81 -22.31 5.14
C GLU A 225 -17.02 -21.42 5.45
N GLY A 226 -17.70 -20.97 4.38
CA GLY A 226 -19.13 -20.62 4.40
C GLY A 226 -19.51 -19.18 4.68
N ARG A 227 -18.54 -18.28 4.90
CA ARG A 227 -18.83 -16.86 5.16
C ARG A 227 -19.47 -16.20 3.95
N HIS A 228 -20.58 -15.52 4.16
CA HIS A 228 -21.33 -14.85 3.11
C HIS A 228 -22.09 -13.64 3.66
N MET A 229 -22.15 -12.58 2.87
CA MET A 229 -22.96 -11.39 3.15
C MET A 229 -24.00 -11.22 2.04
N GLU A 230 -25.26 -11.45 2.39
CA GLU A 230 -26.38 -11.31 1.46
C GLU A 230 -26.46 -9.88 0.88
N GLY A 231 -26.70 -9.79 -0.42
CA GLY A 231 -26.79 -8.51 -1.15
C GLY A 231 -25.45 -7.78 -1.36
N ALA A 232 -24.31 -8.38 -1.02
CA ALA A 232 -22.97 -7.86 -1.28
C ALA A 232 -22.23 -8.68 -2.35
N GLU A 233 -21.21 -8.08 -2.99
CA GLU A 233 -20.19 -8.85 -3.71
C GLU A 233 -19.33 -9.59 -2.67
N ASN A 234 -19.13 -10.90 -2.81
CA ASN A 234 -18.38 -11.70 -1.85
C ASN A 234 -17.13 -12.28 -2.51
N VAL A 235 -15.98 -12.12 -1.87
CA VAL A 235 -14.71 -12.69 -2.30
C VAL A 235 -14.07 -13.43 -1.12
N THR A 236 -13.79 -14.71 -1.30
CA THR A 236 -12.99 -15.50 -0.35
C THR A 236 -11.54 -15.49 -0.80
N MET A 237 -10.64 -15.18 0.13
CA MET A 237 -9.19 -15.19 -0.07
C MET A 237 -8.61 -16.45 0.57
N PRO A 238 -8.29 -17.47 -0.24
CA PRO A 238 -7.69 -18.69 0.27
C PRO A 238 -6.32 -18.39 0.88
N ASP A 239 -5.98 -19.13 1.92
CA ASP A 239 -4.68 -19.09 2.60
C ASP A 239 -4.29 -17.76 3.29
N MET A 240 -5.14 -16.73 3.26
CA MET A 240 -4.90 -15.49 4.01
C MET A 240 -5.34 -15.60 5.46
N THR A 241 -4.55 -15.03 6.37
CA THR A 241 -4.93 -14.76 7.75
C THR A 241 -5.60 -13.41 7.93
N HIS A 242 -6.04 -13.16 9.17
CA HIS A 242 -6.94 -12.08 9.54
C HIS A 242 -6.43 -10.68 9.19
N VAL A 243 -5.25 -10.28 9.67
CA VAL A 243 -4.61 -8.99 9.39
C VAL A 243 -3.97 -8.98 8.00
N GLN A 244 -3.38 -10.10 7.56
CA GLN A 244 -2.88 -10.24 6.18
C GLN A 244 -3.95 -9.86 5.14
N SER A 245 -5.22 -10.17 5.41
CA SER A 245 -6.30 -9.81 4.49
C SER A 245 -6.51 -8.30 4.35
N ALA A 246 -6.18 -7.49 5.35
CA ALA A 246 -6.26 -6.04 5.28
C ALA A 246 -5.09 -5.42 4.49
N THR A 247 -3.92 -6.05 4.51
CA THR A 247 -2.67 -5.49 3.96
C THR A 247 -2.25 -6.10 2.61
N SER A 248 -2.85 -7.22 2.21
CA SER A 248 -2.49 -7.96 0.99
C SER A 248 -2.73 -7.17 -0.30
N SER A 249 -1.81 -7.32 -1.27
CA SER A 249 -1.96 -6.81 -2.64
C SER A 249 -3.14 -7.47 -3.37
N GLN A 250 -3.46 -8.72 -3.08
CA GLN A 250 -4.61 -9.42 -3.66
C GLN A 250 -5.93 -8.81 -3.16
N THR A 251 -6.01 -8.40 -1.88
CA THR A 251 -7.16 -7.64 -1.37
C THR A 251 -7.25 -6.27 -2.02
N PHE A 252 -6.12 -5.57 -2.19
CA PHE A 252 -6.10 -4.29 -2.90
C PHE A 252 -6.70 -4.38 -4.31
N VAL A 253 -6.37 -5.44 -5.05
CA VAL A 253 -6.92 -5.67 -6.40
C VAL A 253 -8.44 -5.76 -6.36
N GLN A 254 -9.03 -6.42 -5.36
CA GLN A 254 -10.49 -6.49 -5.22
C GLN A 254 -11.10 -5.15 -4.82
N ILE A 255 -10.52 -4.47 -3.83
CA ILE A 255 -10.96 -3.13 -3.40
C ILE A 255 -10.95 -2.17 -4.60
N PHE A 256 -9.82 -2.09 -5.30
CA PHE A 256 -9.65 -1.17 -6.42
C PHE A 256 -10.58 -1.53 -7.58
N LYS A 257 -10.72 -2.82 -7.92
CA LYS A 257 -11.67 -3.28 -8.94
C LYS A 257 -13.10 -2.91 -8.56
N PHE A 258 -13.47 -3.10 -7.30
CA PHE A 258 -14.78 -2.75 -6.80
C PHE A 258 -15.04 -1.25 -6.91
N PHE A 259 -14.15 -0.39 -6.40
CA PHE A 259 -14.32 1.08 -6.44
C PHE A 259 -14.18 1.70 -7.83
N ARG A 260 -13.34 1.13 -8.70
CA ARG A 260 -12.97 1.76 -9.99
C ARG A 260 -13.48 1.03 -11.22
N ASN A 261 -14.07 -0.16 -11.06
CA ASN A 261 -14.49 -1.06 -12.14
C ASN A 261 -13.40 -1.34 -13.18
N ARG A 262 -12.16 -1.47 -12.70
CA ARG A 262 -10.98 -1.84 -13.49
C ARG A 262 -9.90 -2.32 -12.55
N LEU A 263 -8.99 -3.17 -13.03
CA LEU A 263 -7.85 -3.61 -12.25
C LEU A 263 -6.87 -2.43 -12.00
N PRO A 264 -6.17 -2.42 -10.85
CA PRO A 264 -5.04 -1.52 -10.65
C PRO A 264 -3.94 -1.84 -11.65
N LYS A 265 -3.16 -0.82 -12.02
CA LYS A 265 -2.03 -0.95 -12.96
C LYS A 265 -0.73 -1.29 -12.25
N HIS A 266 -0.60 -0.84 -11.01
CA HIS A 266 0.63 -0.95 -10.23
C HIS A 266 0.33 -1.46 -8.83
N ASP A 267 1.28 -2.17 -8.26
CA ASP A 267 1.33 -2.41 -6.81
C ASP A 267 1.86 -1.12 -6.14
N ILE A 268 2.97 -1.17 -5.39
CA ILE A 268 3.61 0.01 -4.83
C ILE A 268 4.72 0.50 -5.78
N VAL A 269 4.55 1.67 -6.38
CA VAL A 269 5.54 2.27 -7.29
C VAL A 269 6.63 2.99 -6.51
N PRO A 270 7.92 2.60 -6.65
CA PRO A 270 9.00 3.21 -5.90
C PRO A 270 9.26 4.68 -6.26
N GLN A 271 9.73 5.45 -5.28
CA GLN A 271 10.23 6.81 -5.43
C GLN A 271 11.66 6.90 -4.87
N LYS A 272 12.47 7.83 -5.39
CA LYS A 272 13.84 8.06 -4.87
C LYS A 272 13.87 9.05 -3.71
N SER A 273 13.17 10.15 -3.88
CA SER A 273 12.93 11.16 -2.85
C SER A 273 11.55 10.92 -2.27
N VAL A 274 11.49 10.81 -0.95
CA VAL A 274 10.28 10.44 -0.23
C VAL A 274 10.01 11.46 0.87
N GLN A 275 8.75 11.64 1.22
CA GLN A 275 8.31 12.38 2.39
C GLN A 275 7.81 11.38 3.42
N LEU A 276 8.21 11.55 4.68
CA LEU A 276 7.81 10.68 5.78
C LEU A 276 7.00 11.50 6.78
N ALA A 277 5.82 11.03 7.12
CA ALA A 277 4.95 11.63 8.12
C ALA A 277 4.14 10.53 8.82
N GLY A 278 3.47 10.88 9.90
CA GLY A 278 2.68 9.91 10.63
C GLY A 278 2.12 10.45 11.92
N LYS A 279 1.83 9.54 12.84
CA LYS A 279 1.36 9.85 14.19
C LYS A 279 2.17 9.11 15.25
N ALA A 280 2.35 9.73 16.40
CA ALA A 280 2.86 9.12 17.62
C ALA A 280 1.69 8.92 18.59
N LEU A 281 1.33 7.66 18.85
CA LEU A 281 0.07 7.29 19.49
C LEU A 281 0.30 6.40 20.72
N GLU A 282 -0.51 6.59 21.76
CA GLU A 282 -0.61 5.66 22.89
C GLU A 282 -1.50 4.48 22.48
N PHE A 283 -0.92 3.28 22.44
CA PHE A 283 -1.60 2.06 22.03
C PHE A 283 -2.23 1.33 23.25
N PRO A 284 -3.47 0.80 23.12
CA PRO A 284 -4.35 0.79 21.94
C PRO A 284 -5.38 1.94 21.88
N GLN A 285 -5.31 2.92 22.78
CA GLN A 285 -6.28 4.02 22.87
C GLN A 285 -6.22 4.98 21.68
N ASN A 286 -5.08 5.03 20.99
CA ASN A 286 -4.80 5.89 19.85
C ASN A 286 -4.94 7.39 20.13
N THR A 287 -4.69 7.82 21.36
CA THR A 287 -4.51 9.23 21.70
C THR A 287 -3.11 9.68 21.30
N GLY A 288 -2.96 10.94 20.91
CA GLY A 288 -1.64 11.49 20.63
C GLY A 288 -0.74 11.53 21.86
N LEU A 289 0.54 11.22 21.67
CA LEU A 289 1.56 11.25 22.73
C LEU A 289 2.06 12.68 23.02
N ALA A 290 1.16 13.56 23.42
CA ALA A 290 1.51 14.95 23.69
C ALA A 290 2.55 15.09 24.81
N GLY A 291 3.58 15.91 24.56
CA GLY A 291 4.74 16.07 25.45
C GLY A 291 5.98 15.30 25.00
N ASP A 292 5.80 14.26 24.17
CA ASP A 292 6.91 13.50 23.61
C ASP A 292 7.50 14.19 22.37
N THR A 293 8.67 13.74 21.93
CA THR A 293 9.34 14.24 20.73
C THR A 293 9.71 13.11 19.78
N VAL A 294 9.35 13.24 18.51
CA VAL A 294 9.78 12.34 17.44
C VAL A 294 11.03 12.92 16.77
N GLU A 295 12.16 12.23 16.91
CA GLU A 295 13.39 12.53 16.20
C GLU A 295 13.62 11.53 15.07
N VAL A 296 14.03 12.04 13.90
CA VAL A 296 14.30 11.21 12.72
C VAL A 296 15.79 11.20 12.43
N TRP A 297 16.40 10.03 12.51
CA TRP A 297 17.85 9.85 12.40
C TRP A 297 18.20 8.96 11.20
N PRO A 298 19.04 9.42 10.26
CA PRO A 298 19.62 8.51 9.27
C PRO A 298 20.56 7.54 9.98
N VAL A 299 20.46 6.25 9.68
CA VAL A 299 21.31 5.21 10.28
C VAL A 299 22.13 4.45 9.24
N ASN A 300 23.28 3.94 9.65
CA ASN A 300 24.11 3.07 8.80
C ASN A 300 23.54 1.63 8.75
N PHE A 301 24.25 0.71 8.11
CA PHE A 301 23.82 -0.69 8.01
C PHE A 301 23.68 -1.39 9.37
N ASN A 302 24.42 -0.95 10.39
CA ASN A 302 24.37 -1.48 11.75
C ASN A 302 23.29 -0.81 12.62
N GLY A 303 22.54 0.15 12.07
CA GLY A 303 21.52 0.90 12.79
C GLY A 303 22.08 2.03 13.67
N GLU A 304 23.38 2.32 13.59
CA GLU A 304 23.99 3.45 14.30
C GLU A 304 23.67 4.76 13.58
N ARG A 305 23.39 5.81 14.35
CA ARG A 305 23.11 7.16 13.84
C ARG A 305 24.29 7.67 13.01
N ALA A 306 24.02 8.03 11.76
CA ALA A 306 25.03 8.49 10.79
C ALA A 306 25.36 9.99 10.92
N THR A 307 24.60 10.72 11.73
CA THR A 307 24.74 12.18 11.95
C THR A 307 24.79 12.49 13.44
N LYS A 308 25.29 13.69 13.79
CA LYS A 308 25.37 14.16 15.20
C LYS A 308 24.06 14.73 15.74
N THR A 309 23.16 15.14 14.84
CA THR A 309 21.83 15.68 15.14
C THR A 309 20.81 14.98 14.26
N PRO A 310 19.54 14.89 14.67
CA PRO A 310 18.51 14.31 13.82
C PRO A 310 18.30 15.21 12.60
N ILE A 311 17.79 14.63 11.50
CA ILE A 311 17.44 15.41 10.31
C ILE A 311 16.10 16.15 10.47
N ALA A 312 15.28 15.72 11.43
CA ALA A 312 14.08 16.41 11.87
C ALA A 312 13.74 16.02 13.32
N SER A 313 13.11 16.95 14.03
CA SER A 313 12.64 16.78 15.40
C SER A 313 11.26 17.44 15.51
N PHE A 314 10.26 16.70 15.97
CA PHE A 314 8.88 17.15 16.08
C PHE A 314 8.38 16.97 17.51
N SER A 315 8.06 18.06 18.20
CA SER A 315 7.35 17.98 19.47
C SER A 315 5.89 17.64 19.19
N ILE A 316 5.38 16.64 19.90
CA ILE A 316 3.98 16.22 19.79
C ILE A 316 3.16 17.10 20.73
N THR A 317 2.19 17.82 20.18
CA THR A 317 1.38 18.80 20.94
C THR A 317 -0.09 18.43 21.04
N ASP A 318 -0.58 17.63 20.11
CA ASP A 318 -1.99 17.23 20.06
C ASP A 318 -2.15 15.86 20.74
N GLY A 319 -2.73 15.87 21.94
CA GLY A 319 -3.00 14.67 22.74
C GLY A 319 -4.41 14.13 22.59
N SER A 320 -5.21 14.67 21.66
CA SER A 320 -6.57 14.17 21.41
C SER A 320 -6.56 12.77 20.78
N GLU A 321 -7.71 12.09 20.80
CA GLU A 321 -7.89 10.86 20.03
C GLU A 321 -7.60 11.12 18.55
N ALA A 322 -6.88 10.21 17.89
CA ALA A 322 -6.39 10.36 16.53
C ALA A 322 -5.40 11.53 16.29
N GLY A 323 -4.94 12.20 17.34
CA GLY A 323 -3.97 13.31 17.29
C GLY A 323 -2.54 12.84 16.98
N GLY A 324 -1.55 13.39 17.67
CA GLY A 324 -0.17 12.86 17.62
C GLY A 324 0.59 13.08 16.31
N ALA A 325 0.08 13.89 15.39
CA ALA A 325 0.64 14.07 14.06
C ALA A 325 2.07 14.66 14.09
N TRP A 326 2.95 14.15 13.22
CA TRP A 326 4.30 14.64 13.01
C TRP A 326 4.67 14.61 11.52
N GLY A 327 5.70 15.39 11.14
CA GLY A 327 6.13 15.51 9.75
C GLY A 327 5.33 16.54 8.94
N PRO A 328 5.49 16.52 7.60
CA PRO A 328 6.37 15.65 6.84
C PRO A 328 7.85 16.04 6.95
N VAL A 329 8.75 15.06 6.86
CA VAL A 329 10.20 15.24 6.70
C VAL A 329 10.67 14.71 5.33
N SER A 330 11.58 15.43 4.68
CA SER A 330 12.21 14.96 3.44
C SER A 330 13.27 13.90 3.70
N ALA A 331 13.17 12.78 2.98
CA ALA A 331 14.02 11.61 3.14
C ALA A 331 14.37 10.96 1.79
N LYS A 332 15.19 9.90 1.83
CA LYS A 332 15.63 9.11 0.66
C LYS A 332 15.24 7.64 0.87
N SER A 333 14.67 7.01 -0.15
CA SER A 333 14.31 5.59 -0.09
C SER A 333 15.50 4.64 0.07
N SER A 334 16.69 5.07 -0.36
CA SER A 334 17.93 4.28 -0.21
C SER A 334 18.58 4.42 1.18
N GLN A 335 18.03 5.24 2.07
CA GLN A 335 18.58 5.51 3.40
C GLN A 335 17.69 4.83 4.45
N ARG A 336 18.31 4.13 5.41
CA ARG A 336 17.60 3.63 6.61
C ARG A 336 17.48 4.73 7.64
N TYR A 337 16.39 4.67 8.42
CA TYR A 337 16.11 5.63 9.48
C TYR A 337 15.77 4.93 10.79
N GLU A 338 16.17 5.57 11.89
CA GLU A 338 15.62 5.37 13.22
C GLU A 338 14.64 6.51 13.49
N PHE A 339 13.47 6.17 14.03
CA PHE A 339 12.54 7.12 14.63
C PHE A 339 12.67 6.96 16.14
N ALA A 340 13.33 7.92 16.79
CA ALA A 340 13.43 7.94 18.24
C ALA A 340 12.24 8.72 18.79
N LEU A 341 11.36 8.05 19.52
CA LEU A 341 10.30 8.70 20.28
C LEU A 341 10.83 8.91 21.70
N VAL A 342 11.23 10.16 21.95
CA VAL A 342 11.84 10.61 23.21
C VAL A 342 10.72 11.02 24.15
N LYS A 343 10.59 10.28 25.26
CA LYS A 343 9.57 10.46 26.28
C LYS A 343 10.22 11.02 27.55
N PRO A 344 9.91 12.26 27.97
CA PRO A 344 10.51 12.83 29.18
C PRO A 344 10.33 11.92 30.40
N ASP A 345 11.41 11.68 31.13
CA ASP A 345 11.46 10.83 32.35
C ASP A 345 11.04 9.35 32.16
N LEU A 346 10.84 8.92 30.92
CA LEU A 346 10.48 7.55 30.55
C LEU A 346 11.52 6.97 29.57
N LYS A 347 11.30 5.73 29.14
CA LYS A 347 12.17 5.05 28.18
C LYS A 347 12.10 5.74 26.82
N THR A 348 13.23 5.85 26.14
CA THR A 348 13.23 6.22 24.71
C THR A 348 12.85 5.02 23.88
N LEU A 349 11.92 5.21 22.94
CA LEU A 349 11.53 4.17 21.99
C LEU A 349 12.34 4.35 20.71
N HIS A 350 13.17 3.35 20.37
CA HIS A 350 13.97 3.30 19.16
C HIS A 350 13.25 2.45 18.12
N ILE A 351 12.65 3.11 17.13
CA ILE A 351 11.78 2.47 16.14
C ILE A 351 12.52 2.38 14.81
N TYR A 352 12.69 1.16 14.31
CA TYR A 352 13.36 0.88 13.05
C TYR A 352 12.38 0.23 12.08
N LEU A 353 12.21 0.87 10.93
CA LEU A 353 11.42 0.34 9.82
C LEU A 353 12.34 -0.15 8.70
N GLU A 354 11.83 -1.05 7.87
CA GLU A 354 12.46 -1.36 6.60
C GLU A 354 12.52 -0.13 5.66
N PRO A 355 13.44 -0.10 4.68
CA PRO A 355 13.54 1.02 3.75
C PRO A 355 12.22 1.32 3.02
N PHE A 356 11.91 2.61 2.92
CA PHE A 356 10.66 3.08 2.32
C PHE A 356 10.69 2.97 0.80
N ALA A 357 9.70 2.29 0.22
CA ALA A 357 9.56 2.20 -1.24
C ALA A 357 9.18 3.55 -1.86
N ARG A 358 8.36 4.35 -1.17
CA ARG A 358 7.86 5.66 -1.62
C ARG A 358 7.56 6.57 -0.42
N SER A 359 7.05 7.79 -0.65
CA SER A 359 6.51 8.60 0.44
C SER A 359 5.47 7.81 1.23
N ASP A 360 5.55 7.93 2.56
CA ASP A 360 4.67 7.26 3.51
C ASP A 360 4.24 8.29 4.55
N TYR A 361 2.93 8.53 4.62
CA TYR A 361 2.33 9.52 5.51
C TYR A 361 1.51 8.87 6.62
N ASP A 362 1.50 7.53 6.66
CA ASP A 362 0.65 6.75 7.56
C ASP A 362 1.47 5.95 8.58
N ILE A 363 2.69 6.39 8.86
CA ILE A 363 3.57 5.78 9.86
C ILE A 363 2.95 5.94 11.26
N ARG A 364 2.76 4.85 11.99
CA ARG A 364 2.31 4.89 13.39
C ARG A 364 3.46 4.49 14.31
N LEU A 365 3.92 5.44 15.12
CA LEU A 365 4.89 5.22 16.18
C LEU A 365 4.09 4.93 17.46
N LEU A 366 4.03 3.66 17.86
CA LEU A 366 3.14 3.20 18.92
C LEU A 366 3.88 3.17 20.26
N GLY A 367 3.59 4.11 21.15
CA GLY A 367 3.95 4.01 22.57
C GLY A 367 2.94 3.17 23.34
N SER A 368 3.34 2.60 24.46
CA SER A 368 2.40 1.98 25.41
C SER A 368 3.04 1.92 26.78
N ILE A 369 2.66 2.83 27.68
CA ILE A 369 3.27 2.92 29.01
C ILE A 369 3.21 1.57 29.75
N PRO A 370 2.08 0.83 29.80
CA PRO A 370 2.02 -0.45 30.50
C PRO A 370 2.98 -1.51 29.94
N ILE A 371 3.15 -1.57 28.62
CA ILE A 371 4.06 -2.53 27.98
C ILE A 371 5.52 -2.10 28.18
N GLU A 372 5.80 -0.80 28.10
CA GLU A 372 7.12 -0.22 28.34
C GLU A 372 7.61 -0.48 29.78
N GLU A 373 6.71 -0.42 30.77
CA GLU A 373 6.99 -0.76 32.16
C GLU A 373 7.23 -2.26 32.37
N GLU A 374 6.51 -3.11 31.62
CA GLU A 374 6.65 -4.56 31.71
C GLU A 374 7.94 -5.07 31.06
N THR A 375 8.31 -4.49 29.92
CA THR A 375 9.50 -4.87 29.15
C THR A 375 10.77 -4.21 29.71
N GLY A 376 11.96 -4.76 29.42
CA GLY A 376 13.24 -4.09 29.72
C GLY A 376 13.52 -3.81 31.21
N LYS A 377 13.10 -4.69 32.13
CA LYS A 377 13.30 -4.50 33.58
C LYS A 377 14.73 -4.79 34.07
N PHE A 378 15.50 -5.58 33.33
CA PHE A 378 16.79 -6.10 33.79
C PHE A 378 17.95 -5.41 33.06
N PRO A 379 18.83 -4.69 33.79
CA PRO A 379 20.02 -4.07 33.22
C PRO A 379 20.95 -5.07 32.54
N GLY A 380 21.66 -4.62 31.51
CA GLY A 380 22.54 -5.47 30.71
C GLY A 380 21.79 -6.39 29.74
N SER A 381 20.47 -6.17 29.56
CA SER A 381 19.67 -6.87 28.57
C SER A 381 18.87 -5.91 27.69
N SER A 382 18.97 -6.14 26.38
CA SER A 382 18.12 -5.52 25.37
C SER A 382 16.84 -6.34 25.21
N GLY A 383 15.85 -5.75 24.56
CA GLY A 383 14.63 -6.40 24.15
C GLY A 383 13.97 -5.63 23.01
N ALA A 384 13.19 -6.32 22.19
CA ALA A 384 12.43 -5.67 21.13
C ALA A 384 11.06 -6.30 20.93
N VAL A 385 10.16 -5.50 20.38
CA VAL A 385 8.98 -6.01 19.68
C VAL A 385 9.22 -5.99 18.18
N MET A 386 8.94 -7.10 17.50
CA MET A 386 8.99 -7.24 16.05
C MET A 386 7.58 -7.27 15.49
N ILE A 387 7.17 -6.20 14.84
CA ILE A 387 5.81 -5.95 14.36
C ILE A 387 5.75 -6.17 12.85
N ARG A 388 4.75 -6.93 12.41
CA ARG A 388 4.38 -7.08 11.00
C ARG A 388 2.87 -7.16 10.88
N TYR A 389 2.26 -6.36 10.01
CA TYR A 389 0.83 -6.41 9.72
C TYR A 389 0.48 -7.51 8.71
N LYS A 390 1.04 -8.70 8.99
CA LYS A 390 0.84 -9.99 8.34
C LYS A 390 1.28 -11.02 9.37
N GLU A 391 0.37 -11.84 9.86
CA GLU A 391 0.60 -12.74 10.98
C GLU A 391 1.86 -13.58 10.79
N TYR A 392 2.71 -13.73 11.79
CA TYR A 392 3.76 -14.75 11.82
C TYR A 392 3.15 -16.10 12.16
N TRP A 393 3.66 -17.16 11.51
CA TRP A 393 3.41 -18.52 11.97
C TRP A 393 4.57 -19.45 11.69
N GLY A 394 4.75 -20.43 12.58
CA GLY A 394 5.83 -21.41 12.57
C GLY A 394 5.34 -22.87 12.59
N ASN A 395 4.04 -23.13 12.48
CA ASN A 395 3.45 -24.47 12.65
C ASN A 395 2.90 -25.12 11.36
N GLU A 396 3.17 -24.57 10.18
CA GLU A 396 2.73 -25.07 8.87
C GLU A 396 3.93 -25.43 7.98
N PRO A 397 4.33 -26.72 7.91
CA PRO A 397 5.50 -27.16 7.16
C PRO A 397 5.51 -26.66 5.70
N GLY A 398 6.59 -25.99 5.31
CA GLY A 398 6.73 -25.40 3.97
C GLY A 398 6.05 -24.04 3.78
N GLN A 399 5.36 -23.53 4.79
CA GLN A 399 4.71 -22.21 4.79
C GLN A 399 5.06 -21.37 6.03
N ASN A 400 6.08 -21.75 6.80
CA ASN A 400 6.48 -21.01 7.99
C ASN A 400 7.20 -19.70 7.65
N ASP A 401 7.00 -18.70 8.50
CA ASP A 401 7.97 -17.63 8.66
C ASP A 401 9.12 -18.11 9.56
N GLU A 402 10.32 -17.55 9.35
CA GLU A 402 11.44 -17.67 10.27
C GLU A 402 11.74 -16.27 10.80
N LEU A 403 11.58 -16.06 12.10
CA LEU A 403 11.85 -14.79 12.77
C LEU A 403 13.03 -15.01 13.71
N LEU A 404 14.15 -14.35 13.44
CA LEU A 404 15.40 -14.60 14.15
C LEU A 404 15.89 -13.37 14.90
N VAL A 405 16.45 -13.61 16.09
CA VAL A 405 17.18 -12.62 16.89
C VAL A 405 18.59 -13.15 17.11
N ASN A 406 19.61 -12.49 16.55
CA ASN A 406 21.00 -12.96 16.54
C ASN A 406 21.14 -14.43 16.05
N GLY A 407 20.31 -14.82 15.09
CA GLY A 407 20.26 -16.19 14.54
C GLY A 407 19.48 -17.20 15.38
N LEU A 408 18.96 -16.83 16.55
CA LEU A 408 18.00 -17.64 17.31
C LEU A 408 16.61 -17.52 16.68
N GLU A 409 16.05 -18.63 16.20
CA GLU A 409 14.65 -18.68 15.77
C GLU A 409 13.71 -18.54 16.96
N VAL A 410 12.89 -17.49 16.97
CA VAL A 410 11.95 -17.20 18.06
C VAL A 410 10.50 -17.58 17.70
N CYS A 411 10.17 -17.65 16.41
CA CYS A 411 8.83 -17.97 15.95
C CYS A 411 8.64 -19.48 15.73
N THR A 412 8.72 -20.22 16.82
CA THR A 412 8.60 -21.69 16.83
C THR A 412 7.14 -22.14 16.62
N PRO A 413 6.89 -23.43 16.30
CA PRO A 413 5.52 -23.94 16.17
C PRO A 413 4.63 -23.70 17.40
N SER A 414 5.21 -23.68 18.61
CA SER A 414 4.46 -23.48 19.86
C SER A 414 4.20 -22.01 20.16
N LEU A 415 5.12 -21.12 19.80
CA LEU A 415 5.01 -19.68 20.10
C LEU A 415 4.28 -18.92 18.98
N CYS A 416 4.36 -19.42 17.75
CA CYS A 416 3.70 -18.84 16.59
C CYS A 416 2.77 -19.83 15.88
N PRO A 417 1.77 -20.44 16.54
CA PRO A 417 0.77 -21.17 15.79
C PRO A 417 -0.08 -20.18 14.97
N TRP A 418 -0.41 -20.47 13.71
CA TRP A 418 -1.18 -19.56 12.86
C TRP A 418 -2.51 -19.12 13.49
N GLN A 419 -3.10 -19.97 14.35
CA GLN A 419 -4.32 -19.70 15.09
C GLN A 419 -4.18 -18.55 16.10
N LYS A 420 -2.97 -18.34 16.64
CA LYS A 420 -2.65 -17.25 17.58
C LYS A 420 -2.59 -15.90 16.88
N LYS A 421 -2.39 -15.90 15.55
CA LYS A 421 -2.36 -14.72 14.69
C LYS A 421 -1.35 -13.67 15.17
N VAL A 422 -0.11 -14.07 15.39
CA VAL A 422 0.90 -13.21 15.98
C VAL A 422 1.26 -12.09 15.01
N ASN A 423 0.99 -10.83 15.33
CA ASN A 423 1.43 -9.65 14.57
C ASN A 423 2.56 -8.90 15.26
N ALA A 424 2.63 -8.97 16.59
CA ALA A 424 3.69 -8.41 17.40
C ALA A 424 4.34 -9.52 18.24
N TYR A 425 5.63 -9.76 17.99
CA TYR A 425 6.41 -10.72 18.76
C TYR A 425 7.40 -9.97 19.66
N PHE A 426 7.32 -10.17 20.97
CA PHE A 426 8.27 -9.62 21.93
C PHE A 426 9.35 -10.64 22.25
N ALA A 427 10.61 -10.24 22.09
CA ALA A 427 11.79 -10.99 22.49
C ALA A 427 12.58 -10.14 23.48
N PHE A 428 12.48 -10.50 24.77
CA PHE A 428 13.18 -9.79 25.84
C PHE A 428 13.40 -10.71 27.04
N ASN A 429 14.30 -10.28 27.93
CA ASN A 429 14.61 -11.01 29.16
C ASN A 429 13.53 -10.73 30.20
N TRP A 430 12.44 -11.48 30.19
CA TRP A 430 11.36 -11.34 31.18
C TRP A 430 11.63 -12.17 32.45
N GLU A 431 12.43 -13.23 32.36
CA GLU A 431 12.81 -14.08 33.50
C GLU A 431 13.95 -13.50 34.35
N GLY A 432 14.65 -12.47 33.87
CA GLY A 432 15.83 -11.91 34.54
C GLY A 432 17.04 -12.85 34.52
N LYS A 433 17.16 -13.70 33.50
CA LYS A 433 18.24 -14.67 33.34
C LYS A 433 19.06 -14.36 32.09
N GLU A 434 20.36 -14.64 32.17
CA GLU A 434 21.29 -14.53 31.02
C GLU A 434 21.19 -15.75 30.08
N GLU A 435 19.97 -16.20 29.80
CA GLU A 435 19.66 -17.38 28.99
C GLU A 435 18.39 -17.16 28.16
N SER A 436 18.41 -17.64 26.92
CA SER A 436 17.25 -17.66 26.03
C SER A 436 16.58 -19.03 26.07
N THR A 437 15.58 -19.20 26.94
CA THR A 437 14.83 -20.45 27.10
C THR A 437 13.64 -20.58 26.14
N LEU A 438 13.24 -19.47 25.50
CA LEU A 438 12.01 -19.36 24.71
C LEU A 438 10.73 -19.69 25.49
N ASN A 439 10.79 -19.64 26.83
CA ASN A 439 9.59 -19.74 27.64
C ASN A 439 8.66 -18.56 27.35
N GLU A 440 7.38 -18.87 27.14
CA GLU A 440 6.34 -17.88 26.91
C GLU A 440 6.24 -16.91 28.10
N GLU A 441 6.21 -15.61 27.81
CA GLU A 441 5.91 -14.61 28.83
C GLU A 441 4.39 -14.57 29.07
N PRO A 442 3.92 -14.76 30.31
CA PRO A 442 2.52 -15.04 30.58
C PRO A 442 1.59 -13.82 30.50
N ALA A 443 2.02 -12.58 30.65
CA ALA A 443 1.09 -11.44 30.63
C ALA A 443 0.75 -11.00 29.19
N LEU A 444 1.77 -10.69 28.40
CA LEU A 444 1.64 -10.19 27.03
C LEU A 444 1.14 -11.27 26.08
N SER A 445 1.53 -12.53 26.27
CA SER A 445 1.09 -13.63 25.38
C SER A 445 -0.39 -14.01 25.55
N HIS A 446 -1.10 -13.48 26.55
CA HIS A 446 -2.56 -13.60 26.63
C HIS A 446 -3.30 -12.53 25.82
N LEU A 447 -2.62 -11.47 25.41
CA LEU A 447 -3.22 -10.41 24.60
C LEU A 447 -3.47 -10.91 23.15
N PRO A 448 -4.52 -10.39 22.49
CA PRO A 448 -4.75 -10.62 21.06
C PRO A 448 -3.54 -10.25 20.21
N PHE A 449 -3.22 -11.08 19.21
CA PHE A 449 -2.17 -10.84 18.22
C PHE A 449 -0.73 -10.65 18.76
N ILE A 450 -0.54 -10.75 20.07
CA ILE A 450 0.76 -10.60 20.73
C ILE A 450 1.25 -11.97 21.18
N GLN A 451 2.54 -12.20 20.95
CA GLN A 451 3.32 -13.28 21.55
C GLN A 451 4.56 -12.69 22.21
N ALA A 452 4.98 -13.25 23.33
CA ALA A 452 6.22 -12.86 23.99
C ALA A 452 6.98 -14.10 24.49
N ALA A 453 8.31 -14.06 24.45
CA ALA A 453 9.15 -15.16 24.92
C ALA A 453 10.45 -14.68 25.58
N GLN A 454 11.01 -15.55 26.43
CA GLN A 454 12.28 -15.33 27.10
C GLN A 454 13.43 -15.37 26.10
N VAL A 455 14.01 -14.19 25.85
CA VAL A 455 15.18 -14.03 24.99
C VAL A 455 16.16 -13.08 25.68
N TYR A 456 17.32 -13.60 26.06
CA TYR A 456 18.41 -12.79 26.61
C TYR A 456 19.27 -12.23 25.49
N ILE A 457 19.41 -10.90 25.46
CA ILE A 457 20.20 -10.17 24.47
C ILE A 457 21.15 -9.25 25.24
N PRO A 458 22.47 -9.52 25.29
CA PRO A 458 23.41 -8.67 26.02
C PRO A 458 23.36 -7.20 25.57
N ALA A 459 23.21 -6.28 26.52
CA ALA A 459 23.14 -4.84 26.28
C ALA A 459 24.18 -4.03 27.06
N SER A 460 24.38 -2.79 26.64
CA SER A 460 25.20 -1.82 27.36
C SER A 460 24.70 -0.39 27.15
N GLU A 461 25.05 0.50 28.08
CA GLU A 461 24.81 1.93 27.97
C GLU A 461 26.15 2.69 28.13
N PRO A 462 26.68 3.35 27.07
CA PRO A 462 26.14 3.38 25.70
C PRO A 462 26.22 2.01 25.00
N PRO A 463 25.45 1.77 23.93
CA PRO A 463 25.52 0.55 23.14
C PRO A 463 26.93 0.27 22.60
N ASN A 464 27.36 -0.99 22.65
CA ASN A 464 28.71 -1.44 22.26
C ASN A 464 28.71 -2.65 21.31
N ALA A 465 27.54 -3.17 20.97
CA ALA A 465 27.35 -4.29 20.07
C ALA A 465 26.12 -4.09 19.19
N ILE A 466 25.93 -5.03 18.28
CA ILE A 466 24.83 -5.02 17.31
C ILE A 466 23.90 -6.19 17.63
N VAL A 467 22.60 -5.93 17.57
CA VAL A 467 21.55 -6.96 17.56
C VAL A 467 21.01 -7.08 16.14
N SER A 468 21.00 -8.30 15.61
CA SER A 468 20.49 -8.62 14.28
C SER A 468 19.10 -9.21 14.39
N TYR A 469 18.10 -8.48 13.88
CA TYR A 469 16.74 -9.00 13.69
C TYR A 469 16.59 -9.44 12.24
N GLN A 470 16.03 -10.63 12.02
CA GLN A 470 15.88 -11.18 10.68
C GLN A 470 14.50 -11.79 10.47
N LEU A 471 13.99 -11.68 9.25
CA LEU A 471 12.73 -12.27 8.85
C LEU A 471 12.87 -12.93 7.49
N ASN A 472 12.74 -14.25 7.46
CA ASN A 472 12.48 -15.00 6.23
C ASN A 472 10.95 -15.19 6.15
N SER A 473 10.28 -14.43 5.29
CA SER A 473 8.83 -14.54 5.22
C SER A 473 8.40 -15.76 4.41
N ARG A 474 7.31 -16.40 4.85
CA ARG A 474 6.57 -17.38 4.04
C ARG A 474 6.13 -16.86 2.67
N GLY A 475 6.00 -15.53 2.52
CA GLY A 475 5.67 -14.89 1.24
C GLY A 475 6.84 -14.86 0.24
N GLY A 476 8.04 -15.28 0.64
CA GLY A 476 9.25 -15.21 -0.16
C GLY A 476 10.01 -13.89 0.05
N GLY A 477 10.71 -13.42 -0.99
CA GLY A 477 11.51 -12.19 -0.96
C GLY A 477 12.93 -12.34 -0.38
N GLY A 478 13.25 -13.51 0.19
CA GLY A 478 14.52 -13.78 0.84
C GLY A 478 14.60 -13.24 2.27
N VAL A 479 15.71 -13.50 2.95
CA VAL A 479 15.91 -13.07 4.34
C VAL A 479 16.08 -11.56 4.39
N ARG A 480 15.20 -10.90 5.14
CA ARG A 480 15.26 -9.47 5.46
C ARG A 480 16.01 -9.30 6.78
N THR A 481 16.81 -8.25 6.93
CA THR A 481 17.66 -8.06 8.12
C THR A 481 17.73 -6.59 8.52
N LEU A 482 17.47 -6.34 9.81
CA LEU A 482 17.60 -5.04 10.45
C LEU A 482 18.56 -5.19 11.64
N ASN A 483 19.77 -4.67 11.45
CA ASN A 483 20.75 -4.53 12.52
C ASN A 483 20.53 -3.21 13.26
N ILE A 484 20.67 -3.25 14.58
CA ILE A 484 20.56 -2.09 15.47
C ILE A 484 21.58 -2.15 16.61
N PRO A 485 21.86 -1.04 17.31
CA PRO A 485 22.62 -1.06 18.56
C PRO A 485 21.92 -1.86 19.67
N ASN A 486 22.68 -2.47 20.58
CA ASN A 486 22.17 -3.22 21.74
C ASN A 486 21.73 -2.29 22.90
N TRP A 487 20.66 -1.54 22.67
CA TRP A 487 20.06 -0.61 23.64
C TRP A 487 19.70 -1.29 24.97
N ASP A 488 20.10 -0.69 26.09
CA ASP A 488 19.82 -1.23 27.44
C ASP A 488 18.35 -1.03 27.83
N GLY A 489 17.67 -2.11 28.21
CA GLY A 489 16.21 -2.15 28.43
C GLY A 489 15.64 -1.20 29.51
N PRO A 490 16.35 -0.91 30.62
CA PRO A 490 15.84 0.00 31.66
C PRO A 490 15.59 1.42 31.17
N THR A 491 16.35 1.89 30.18
CA THR A 491 16.27 3.27 29.65
C THR A 491 15.74 3.34 28.22
N ASN A 492 15.68 2.20 27.53
CA ASN A 492 15.36 2.13 26.11
C ASN A 492 14.39 0.97 25.81
N GLN A 493 13.57 1.14 24.78
CA GLN A 493 12.81 0.05 24.17
C GLN A 493 12.97 0.07 22.66
N VAL A 494 13.04 -1.10 22.03
CA VAL A 494 13.20 -1.23 20.59
C VAL A 494 11.90 -1.72 19.95
N GLN A 495 11.57 -1.14 18.79
CA GLN A 495 10.54 -1.65 17.90
C GLN A 495 11.12 -1.87 16.50
N ILE A 496 10.86 -3.05 15.95
CA ILE A 496 11.26 -3.44 14.60
C ILE A 496 10.00 -3.62 13.77
N PHE A 497 9.82 -2.85 12.71
CA PHE A 497 8.69 -2.98 11.79
C PHE A 497 9.14 -3.59 10.47
N TRP A 498 8.54 -4.72 10.13
CA TRP A 498 8.69 -5.36 8.84
C TRP A 498 7.58 -4.93 7.89
N ASN A 499 7.93 -4.75 6.61
CA ASN A 499 6.93 -4.58 5.56
C ASN A 499 5.99 -5.81 5.54
N ASP A 500 4.71 -5.55 5.32
CA ASP A 500 3.65 -6.55 5.19
C ASP A 500 3.58 -7.17 3.77
N PHE A 501 4.47 -6.75 2.87
CA PHE A 501 4.64 -7.26 1.51
C PHE A 501 6.09 -7.67 1.22
N GLU A 502 6.26 -8.62 0.30
CA GLU A 502 7.57 -9.12 -0.15
C GLU A 502 7.96 -8.65 -1.56
N SER A 503 6.99 -8.20 -2.33
CA SER A 503 7.12 -7.78 -3.73
C SER A 503 6.46 -6.41 -3.93
N LEU A 504 6.91 -5.68 -4.94
CA LEU A 504 6.33 -4.42 -5.42
C LEU A 504 5.63 -4.61 -6.78
N ASN A 505 5.27 -5.85 -7.08
CA ASN A 505 4.57 -6.26 -8.30
C ASN A 505 3.46 -7.24 -7.93
N PHE A 506 2.36 -7.18 -8.70
CA PHE A 506 1.24 -8.12 -8.61
C PHE A 506 1.56 -9.51 -9.13
#